data_AF-A0A367R2V2-F1
#
_entry.id   AF-A0A367R2V2-F1
#
_cell.length_a   1.000
_cell.length_b   1.000
_cell.length_c   1.000
_cell.angle_alpha   90.00
_cell.angle_beta   90.00
_cell.angle_gamma   90.00
#
_symmetry.space_group_name_H-M   'P 1'
#
loop_
_entity.id
_entity.type
_entity.pdbx_description
1 polymer ?
#
loop_
_entity_poly.entity_id
_entity_poly.type
_entity_poly.pdbx_seq_one_letter_code
_entity_poly.pdbx_strand_id
1 'polypeptide(L)'
;MRRLVKQKCPEILEQNHKAWTTEYLNIISSNGKPTKTQSGRYRHPQIKQTILLETHGKCVYCESKVTHIYPGDIEHIKPKSLYPTEIFSWLNLTLACSICNTNKAAYPNPVLSL
;
A
#
# COMPACT_ATOMS: atom_id res chain seq x y z
N MET A 1 13.54 7.62 -11.95
CA MET A 1 12.99 6.78 -10.89
C MET A 1 13.84 6.92 -9.63
N ARG A 2 13.41 7.79 -8.71
CA ARG A 2 14.07 7.93 -7.40
C ARG A 2 14.02 6.58 -6.66
N ARG A 3 15.15 6.17 -6.09
CA ARG A 3 15.21 5.04 -5.16
C ARG A 3 14.36 5.37 -3.92
N LEU A 4 13.28 4.63 -3.70
CA LEU A 4 12.44 4.75 -2.51
C LEU A 4 13.23 4.24 -1.31
N VAL A 5 13.39 5.08 -0.28
CA VAL A 5 13.99 4.69 0.99
C VAL A 5 12.86 4.59 2.00
N LYS A 6 12.59 3.38 2.48
CA LYS A 6 11.51 3.12 3.45
C LYS A 6 11.87 3.72 4.80
N GLN A 7 10.90 4.38 5.42
CA GLN A 7 10.98 4.83 6.81
C GLN A 7 10.72 3.66 7.78
N LYS A 8 10.89 3.91 9.08
CA LYS A 8 10.48 2.96 10.13
C LYS A 8 9.01 2.61 9.95
N CYS A 9 8.69 1.32 10.06
CA CYS A 9 7.32 0.85 10.02
C CYS A 9 6.51 1.52 11.15
N PRO A 10 5.32 2.08 10.86
CA PRO A 10 4.43 2.62 11.88
C PRO A 10 4.02 1.54 12.87
N GLU A 11 3.99 1.87 14.16
CA GLU A 11 3.71 0.94 15.26
C GLU A 11 2.40 0.16 15.06
N ILE A 12 1.34 0.84 14.61
CA ILE A 12 0.05 0.22 14.32
C ILE A 12 0.16 -0.91 13.28
N LEU A 13 1.01 -0.76 12.26
CA LEU A 13 1.21 -1.78 11.24
C LEU A 13 2.18 -2.86 11.74
N GLU A 14 3.26 -2.45 12.42
CA GLU A 14 4.24 -3.35 13.01
C GLU A 14 3.59 -4.36 13.96
N GLN A 15 2.70 -3.90 14.84
CA GLN A 15 2.01 -4.74 15.83
C GLN A 15 0.95 -5.65 15.20
N ASN A 16 0.28 -5.19 14.13
CA ASN A 16 -0.94 -5.86 13.67
C ASN A 16 -0.86 -6.54 12.31
N HIS A 17 0.15 -6.27 11.48
CA HIS A 17 0.21 -6.77 10.10
C HIS A 17 0.05 -8.28 10.01
N LYS A 18 0.69 -9.05 10.90
CA LYS A 18 0.58 -10.52 10.91
C LYS A 18 -0.86 -10.97 11.15
N ALA A 19 -1.49 -10.48 12.22
CA ALA A 19 -2.86 -10.84 12.58
C ALA A 19 -3.85 -10.42 11.49
N TRP A 20 -3.71 -9.20 10.95
CA TRP A 20 -4.56 -8.71 9.87
C TRP A 20 -4.40 -9.52 8.58
N THR A 21 -3.17 -9.91 8.23
CA THR A 21 -2.91 -10.76 7.05
C THR A 21 -3.53 -12.13 7.25
N THR A 22 -3.34 -12.77 8.40
CA THR A 22 -3.96 -14.08 8.70
C THR A 22 -5.47 -14.03 8.64
N GLU A 23 -6.10 -13.02 9.25
CA GLU A 23 -7.56 -12.82 9.18
C GLU A 23 -8.02 -12.65 7.73
N TYR A 24 -7.34 -11.79 6.96
CA TYR A 24 -7.68 -11.55 5.55
C TYR A 24 -7.58 -12.83 4.71
N LEU A 25 -6.50 -13.60 4.89
CA LEU A 25 -6.26 -14.86 4.17
C LEU A 25 -7.31 -15.92 4.51
N ASN A 26 -7.68 -16.06 5.79
CA ASN A 26 -8.70 -17.01 6.23
C ASN A 26 -10.07 -16.72 5.61
N ILE A 27 -10.42 -15.44 5.46
CA ILE A 27 -11.69 -15.04 4.83
C ILE A 27 -11.67 -15.40 3.34
N ILE A 28 -10.61 -15.06 2.60
CA ILE A 28 -10.58 -15.36 1.17
C ILE A 28 -10.44 -16.86 0.88
N SER A 29 -9.71 -17.62 1.72
CA SER A 29 -9.56 -19.07 1.56
C SER A 29 -10.86 -19.84 1.81
N SER A 30 -11.78 -19.26 2.60
CA SER A 30 -13.13 -19.77 2.81
C SER A 30 -14.15 -19.27 1.77
N ASN A 31 -13.68 -18.66 0.68
CA ASN A 31 -14.50 -17.98 -0.33
C ASN A 31 -15.38 -16.84 0.24
N GLY A 32 -15.04 -16.35 1.44
CA GLY A 32 -15.66 -15.18 2.05
C GLY A 32 -15.15 -13.89 1.43
N LYS A 33 -15.88 -12.80 1.68
CA LYS A 33 -15.51 -11.46 1.24
C LYS A 33 -15.16 -10.59 2.45
N PRO A 34 -13.90 -10.15 2.60
CA PRO A 34 -13.53 -9.25 3.67
C PRO A 34 -14.32 -7.94 3.57
N THR A 35 -14.71 -7.39 4.72
CA THR A 35 -15.34 -6.06 4.77
C THR A 35 -14.39 -4.97 4.26
N LYS A 36 -14.93 -3.79 3.96
CA LYS A 36 -14.12 -2.62 3.60
C LYS A 36 -13.12 -2.26 4.70
N THR A 37 -13.51 -2.42 5.96
CA THR A 37 -12.64 -2.16 7.11
C THR A 37 -11.50 -3.17 7.19
N GLN A 38 -11.80 -4.47 7.13
CA GLN A 38 -10.78 -5.54 7.17
C GLN A 38 -9.78 -5.40 6.01
N SER A 39 -10.28 -5.22 4.79
CA SER A 39 -9.43 -5.05 3.61
C SER A 39 -8.81 -3.65 3.49
N GLY A 40 -9.16 -2.70 4.35
CA GLY A 40 -8.77 -1.30 4.27
C GLY A 40 -7.84 -0.84 5.38
N ARG A 41 -7.41 -1.71 6.30
CA ARG A 41 -6.62 -1.32 7.48
C ARG A 41 -5.27 -0.65 7.14
N TYR A 42 -4.69 -0.93 5.97
CA TYR A 42 -3.51 -0.22 5.48
C TYR A 42 -3.74 1.30 5.29
N ARG A 43 -4.99 1.75 5.23
CA ARG A 43 -5.39 3.17 5.11
C ARG A 43 -5.38 3.91 6.45
N HIS A 44 -4.93 3.28 7.53
CA HIS A 44 -4.84 3.92 8.83
C HIS A 44 -4.06 5.25 8.76
N PRO A 45 -4.49 6.34 9.43
CA PRO A 45 -3.86 7.66 9.31
C PRO A 45 -2.36 7.67 9.58
N GLN A 46 -1.89 6.95 10.61
CA GLN A 46 -0.45 6.85 10.92
C GLN A 46 0.36 6.18 9.80
N ILE A 47 -0.22 5.18 9.12
CA ILE A 47 0.42 4.52 7.96
C ILE A 47 0.50 5.52 6.82
N LYS A 48 -0.62 6.18 6.50
CA LYS A 48 -0.68 7.19 5.44
C LYS A 48 0.32 8.33 5.68
N GLN A 49 0.40 8.85 6.90
CA GLN A 49 1.30 9.94 7.25
C GLN A 49 2.77 9.56 7.03
N THR A 50 3.16 8.35 7.44
CA THR A 50 4.53 7.84 7.25
C THR A 50 4.86 7.65 5.77
N ILE A 51 3.91 7.14 4.97
CA ILE A 51 4.06 7.04 3.51
C ILE A 51 4.18 8.43 2.86
N LEU A 52 3.43 9.42 3.32
CA LEU A 52 3.54 10.78 2.78
C LEU A 52 4.92 11.40 3.07
N LEU A 53 5.47 11.13 4.25
CA LEU A 53 6.83 11.57 4.61
C LEU A 53 7.89 10.86 3.76
N GLU A 54 7.84 9.54 3.61
CA GLU A 54 8.85 8.78 2.86
C GLU A 54 8.86 9.14 1.36
N THR A 55 7.68 9.46 0.81
CA THR A 55 7.52 9.81 -0.62
C THR A 55 7.61 11.30 -0.89
N HIS A 56 7.69 12.13 0.14
CA HIS A 56 7.52 13.59 0.06
C HIS A 56 6.23 14.01 -0.67
N GLY A 57 5.17 13.21 -0.54
CA GLY A 57 3.90 13.43 -1.22
C GLY A 57 3.97 13.25 -2.75
N LYS A 58 4.96 12.52 -3.26
CA LYS A 58 5.12 12.24 -4.70
C LYS A 58 4.58 10.86 -5.08
N CYS A 59 3.98 10.77 -6.26
CA CYS A 59 3.62 9.49 -6.85
C CYS A 59 4.89 8.68 -7.13
N VAL A 60 4.89 7.41 -6.76
CA VAL A 60 6.02 6.50 -6.97
C VAL A 60 6.32 6.26 -8.47
N TYR A 61 5.32 6.40 -9.34
CA TYR A 61 5.44 6.10 -10.77
C TYR A 61 5.83 7.32 -11.60
N CYS A 62 5.09 8.42 -11.47
CA CYS A 62 5.32 9.63 -12.27
C CYS A 62 6.15 10.70 -11.57
N GLU A 63 6.49 10.50 -10.29
CA GLU A 63 7.28 11.43 -9.46
C GLU A 63 6.66 12.82 -9.22
N SER A 64 5.48 13.10 -9.78
CA SER A 64 4.72 14.31 -9.54
C SER A 64 4.33 14.44 -8.07
N LYS A 65 4.43 15.65 -7.52
CA LYS A 65 3.93 15.97 -6.16
C LYS A 65 2.41 16.03 -6.20
N VAL A 66 1.76 14.95 -5.78
CA VAL A 66 0.30 14.79 -5.89
C VAL A 66 -0.44 15.57 -4.80
N THR A 67 0.16 15.68 -3.61
CA THR A 67 -0.49 16.23 -2.40
C THR A 67 -0.90 17.69 -2.49
N HIS A 68 -0.43 18.42 -3.51
CA HIS A 68 -0.86 19.79 -3.77
C HIS A 68 -2.28 19.88 -4.35
N ILE A 69 -2.73 18.83 -5.03
CA ILE A 69 -4.02 18.79 -5.74
C ILE A 69 -4.87 17.57 -5.40
N TYR A 70 -4.28 16.56 -4.75
CA TYR A 70 -4.90 15.26 -4.49
C TYR A 70 -4.24 14.57 -3.28
N PRO A 71 -4.99 13.98 -2.32
CA PRO A 71 -4.41 13.35 -1.12
C PRO A 71 -3.43 12.18 -1.39
N GLY A 72 -3.44 11.63 -2.61
CA GLY A 72 -2.70 10.42 -2.98
C GLY A 72 -3.38 9.15 -2.50
N ASP A 73 -3.18 8.04 -3.22
CA ASP A 73 -3.62 6.72 -2.79
C ASP A 73 -2.47 5.97 -2.12
N ILE A 74 -2.79 5.18 -1.09
CA ILE A 74 -1.85 4.14 -0.64
C ILE A 74 -1.91 3.03 -1.68
N GLU A 75 -0.74 2.72 -2.22
CA GLU A 75 -0.57 1.80 -3.33
C GLU A 75 0.16 0.53 -2.89
N HIS A 76 -0.27 -0.60 -3.45
CA HIS A 76 0.40 -1.89 -3.32
C HIS A 76 1.34 -2.13 -4.51
N ILE A 77 2.64 -2.18 -4.25
CA ILE A 77 3.66 -2.47 -5.28
C ILE A 77 3.35 -3.81 -5.97
N LYS A 78 3.14 -4.84 -5.15
CA LYS A 78 2.58 -6.15 -5.49
C LYS A 78 1.07 -6.12 -5.26
N PRO A 79 0.24 -6.16 -6.32
CA PRO A 79 -1.21 -6.04 -6.20
C PRO A 79 -1.81 -7.09 -5.27
N LYS A 80 -2.68 -6.68 -4.36
CA LYS A 80 -3.35 -7.57 -3.39
C LYS A 80 -4.18 -8.71 -4.03
N SER A 81 -4.61 -8.55 -5.29
CA SER A 81 -5.34 -9.58 -6.04
C SER A 81 -4.46 -10.76 -6.43
N LEU A 82 -3.16 -10.52 -6.64
CA LEU A 82 -2.17 -11.55 -7.00
C LEU A 82 -1.31 -11.96 -5.79
N TYR A 83 -1.10 -11.04 -4.86
CA TYR A 83 -0.25 -11.22 -3.67
C TYR A 83 -1.03 -10.88 -2.39
N PRO A 84 -2.08 -11.65 -2.05
CA PRO A 84 -2.92 -11.36 -0.88
C PRO A 84 -2.15 -11.47 0.44
N THR A 85 -1.05 -12.23 0.48
CA THR A 85 -0.13 -12.33 1.63
C THR A 85 0.62 -11.03 1.92
N GLU A 86 0.75 -10.14 0.92
CA GLU A 86 1.53 -8.90 0.99
C GLU A 86 0.65 -7.66 1.26
N ILE A 87 -0.65 -7.83 1.50
CA ILE A 87 -1.63 -6.73 1.61
C ILE A 87 -1.31 -5.74 2.76
N PHE A 88 -0.72 -6.23 3.85
CA PHE A 88 -0.30 -5.42 5.01
C PHE A 88 1.23 -5.40 5.20
N SER A 89 1.99 -5.80 4.18
CA SER A 89 3.46 -5.73 4.22
C SER A 89 3.92 -4.29 4.06
N TRP A 90 4.66 -3.74 5.04
CA TRP A 90 5.15 -2.36 5.00
C TRP A 90 5.99 -2.06 3.76
N LEU A 91 6.81 -3.03 3.36
CA LEU A 91 7.67 -2.94 2.17
C LEU A 91 6.85 -2.95 0.87
N ASN A 92 5.60 -3.39 0.91
CA ASN A 92 4.70 -3.43 -0.24
C ASN A 92 3.82 -2.18 -0.37
N LEU A 93 3.83 -1.26 0.61
CA LEU A 93 2.99 -0.07 0.62
C LEU A 93 3.77 1.19 0.22
N THR A 94 3.20 2.02 -0.65
CA THR A 94 3.76 3.30 -1.11
C THR A 94 2.66 4.31 -1.48
N LEU A 95 3.01 5.41 -2.15
CA LEU A 95 2.08 6.45 -2.62
C LEU A 95 1.96 6.43 -4.15
N ALA A 96 0.74 6.49 -4.68
CA ALA A 96 0.50 6.73 -6.10
C ALA A 96 -0.56 7.82 -6.33
N CYS A 97 -0.52 8.46 -7.50
CA CYS A 97 -1.67 9.25 -7.97
C CYS A 97 -2.77 8.30 -8.48
N SER A 98 -4.00 8.79 -8.52
CA SER A 98 -5.15 8.01 -9.03
C SER A 98 -4.94 7.51 -10.46
N ILE A 99 -4.35 8.33 -11.34
CA ILE A 99 -4.09 7.97 -12.74
C ILE A 99 -3.11 6.79 -12.83
N CYS A 100 -1.93 6.90 -12.23
CA CYS A 100 -0.92 5.84 -12.30
C CYS A 100 -1.37 4.57 -11.56
N ASN A 101 -2.06 4.72 -10.43
CA ASN A 101 -2.63 3.60 -9.70
C ASN A 101 -3.66 2.83 -10.58
N THR A 102 -4.55 3.57 -11.24
CA THR A 102 -5.54 2.99 -12.16
C THR A 102 -4.88 2.31 -13.36
N ASN A 103 -3.88 2.96 -13.97
CA ASN A 103 -3.14 2.40 -15.11
C ASN A 103 -2.36 1.13 -14.74
N LYS A 104 -1.84 1.05 -13.51
CA LYS A 104 -1.17 -0.16 -13.03
C LYS A 104 -2.15 -1.30 -12.79
N ALA A 105 -3.30 -1.05 -12.18
CA ALA A 105 -4.29 -2.07 -11.85
C ALA A 105 -3.66 -3.34 -11.21
N ALA A 106 -3.79 -4.50 -11.86
CA ALA A 106 -3.27 -5.78 -11.40
C ALA A 106 -1.87 -6.12 -11.92
N TYR A 107 -1.18 -5.21 -12.62
CA TYR A 107 0.18 -5.45 -13.11
C TYR A 107 1.20 -5.14 -12.01
N PRO A 108 2.01 -6.11 -11.54
CA PRO A 108 3.12 -5.81 -10.63
C PRO A 108 4.18 -4.99 -11.38
N ASN A 109 4.74 -3.96 -10.73
CA ASN A 109 5.85 -3.21 -11.31
C ASN A 109 7.17 -3.87 -10.90
N PRO A 110 7.93 -4.51 -11.83
CA PRO A 110 9.15 -5.23 -11.49
C PRO A 110 10.30 -4.30 -11.06
N VAL A 111 10.24 -3.02 -11.46
CA VAL A 111 11.27 -2.01 -11.17
C VAL A 111 11.13 -1.43 -9.75
N LEU A 112 9.96 -1.57 -9.13
CA LEU A 112 9.74 -1.26 -7.71
C LEU A 112 10.10 -2.44 -6.80
N SER A 113 11.24 -3.06 -7.04
CA SER A 113 11.87 -3.96 -6.08
C SER A 113 12.75 -3.13 -5.14
N LEU A 114 12.48 -3.20 -3.84
CA LEU A 114 13.32 -2.60 -2.79
C LEU A 114 14.68 -3.31 -2.71
#